data_AF-A0A183LA75-F1
#
_entry.id   AF-A0A183LA75-F1
#
_cell.length_a   1.000
_cell.length_b   1.000
_cell.length_c   1.000
_cell.angle_alpha   90.00
_cell.angle_beta   90.00
_cell.angle_gamma   90.00
#
_symmetry.space_group_name_H-M   'P 1'
#
loop_
_entity.id
_entity.type
_entity.pdbx_description
1 polymer ?
#
loop_
_entity_poly.entity_id
_entity_poly.type
_entity_poly.pdbx_seq_one_letter_code
_entity_poly.pdbx_strand_id
1 'polypeptide(L)'
;MEAGDQQLVHTPFAPAGYWSPCAPLVWNPVKAPDIRFSSSHFREQHSRHEKAASKIKSLTILKNADLNAIHNWVKNQCNSLVREITFSNAEEITETRIPLMLLFYNPDNKTIVNRFIEFVISHLSHHQSTINFVTADGTTFAHPLAHLGKSKEDLPFICLDSFAHMYVYPGSVEMALSDPKHLDQFIEDLKSGKLHMEYHYGPSSQTATTSPKTEDDESVKVGDPTFNLSTPSNTTQIILSTTPHVSVFQLLSPSRRRYTFKHDEF
;
A
#
# COMPACT_ATOMS: atom_id res chain seq x y z
N MET A 1 -71.47 74.41 -14.19
CA MET A 1 -71.03 75.68 -14.80
C MET A 1 -69.52 75.57 -14.95
N GLU A 2 -69.05 75.71 -16.19
CA GLU A 2 -67.63 75.92 -16.58
C GLU A 2 -67.03 77.12 -15.79
N ALA A 3 -65.74 77.46 -15.79
CA ALA A 3 -64.67 77.28 -16.78
C ALA A 3 -63.31 77.51 -16.08
N GLY A 4 -62.24 76.88 -16.57
CA GLY A 4 -61.06 77.58 -17.14
C GLY A 4 -59.88 77.54 -16.16
N ASP A 5 -58.60 77.44 -16.53
CA ASP A 5 -57.94 77.47 -17.82
C ASP A 5 -56.51 76.89 -17.67
N GLN A 6 -55.86 76.55 -18.77
CA GLN A 6 -54.59 75.80 -18.87
C GLN A 6 -53.33 76.69 -18.93
N GLN A 7 -52.19 76.16 -18.47
CA GLN A 7 -50.83 76.36 -19.04
C GLN A 7 -49.85 75.41 -18.32
N LEU A 8 -49.34 74.30 -18.85
CA LEU A 8 -48.38 74.04 -19.96
C LEU A 8 -47.01 74.73 -19.82
N VAL A 9 -46.05 74.03 -19.17
CA VAL A 9 -44.63 74.06 -19.57
C VAL A 9 -44.06 72.63 -19.50
N HIS A 10 -43.70 72.13 -20.67
CA HIS A 10 -43.10 70.83 -20.95
C HIS A 10 -41.57 70.96 -20.92
N THR A 11 -40.87 70.26 -20.02
CA THR A 11 -39.44 69.93 -20.17
C THR A 11 -39.35 68.47 -20.63
N PRO A 12 -38.83 68.15 -21.82
CA PRO A 12 -38.71 66.77 -22.24
C PRO A 12 -37.50 66.11 -21.56
N PHE A 13 -37.87 65.16 -20.71
CA PHE A 13 -37.20 63.91 -20.39
C PHE A 13 -36.48 63.29 -21.60
N ALA A 14 -35.20 62.96 -21.46
CA ALA A 14 -34.42 62.23 -22.47
C ALA A 14 -34.40 60.72 -22.15
N PRO A 15 -34.96 59.84 -23.00
CA PRO A 15 -34.81 58.40 -22.82
C PRO A 15 -33.65 57.84 -23.66
N ALA A 16 -32.88 56.98 -22.99
CA ALA A 16 -32.18 55.79 -23.46
C ALA A 16 -31.96 55.60 -24.97
N GLY A 17 -30.70 55.71 -25.40
CA GLY A 17 -30.20 55.19 -26.66
C GLY A 17 -30.09 53.66 -26.63
N TYR A 18 -31.05 53.03 -27.30
CA TYR A 18 -31.09 51.64 -27.72
C TYR A 18 -29.93 51.31 -28.67
N TRP A 19 -29.29 50.16 -28.46
CA TRP A 19 -28.25 49.62 -29.33
C TRP A 19 -28.87 49.08 -30.62
N SER A 20 -28.49 49.63 -31.78
CA SER A 20 -28.76 49.03 -33.09
C SER A 20 -27.53 48.24 -33.58
N PRO A 21 -27.68 46.97 -33.99
CA PRO A 21 -26.65 46.26 -34.74
C PRO A 21 -26.75 46.61 -36.24
N CYS A 22 -25.60 46.63 -36.91
CA CYS A 22 -25.41 46.83 -38.36
C CYS A 22 -25.48 48.29 -38.84
N ALA A 23 -24.30 48.90 -38.98
CA ALA A 23 -24.03 49.94 -39.98
C ALA A 23 -22.74 49.59 -40.74
N PRO A 24 -22.72 49.73 -42.08
CA PRO A 24 -21.66 49.22 -42.93
C PRO A 24 -20.38 50.05 -42.79
N LEU A 25 -19.25 49.37 -43.00
CA LEU A 25 -17.91 49.93 -43.14
C LEU A 25 -17.91 51.18 -44.05
N VAL A 26 -17.87 52.36 -43.43
CA VAL A 26 -17.45 53.61 -44.08
C VAL A 26 -16.31 54.16 -43.24
N TRP A 27 -15.09 53.83 -43.64
CA TRP A 27 -13.88 54.46 -43.13
C TRP A 27 -13.77 55.86 -43.72
N ASN A 28 -14.30 56.86 -43.03
CA ASN A 28 -13.96 58.27 -43.25
C ASN A 28 -13.18 58.77 -42.02
N PRO A 29 -11.90 59.17 -42.15
CA PRO A 29 -11.13 59.70 -41.04
C PRO A 29 -11.50 61.16 -40.84
N VAL A 30 -12.62 61.42 -40.15
CA VAL A 30 -12.94 62.76 -39.66
C VAL A 30 -12.25 62.95 -38.31
N LYS A 31 -11.37 63.94 -38.24
CA LYS A 31 -10.68 64.43 -37.04
C LYS A 31 -11.68 64.62 -35.88
N ALA A 32 -11.68 63.69 -34.93
CA ALA A 32 -12.24 63.93 -33.60
C ALA A 32 -11.23 64.78 -32.80
N PRO A 33 -11.67 65.80 -32.03
CA PRO A 33 -10.80 66.59 -31.19
C PRO A 33 -10.27 65.73 -30.04
N ASP A 34 -8.96 65.49 -30.06
CA ASP A 34 -8.06 64.95 -29.03
C ASP A 34 -8.73 64.31 -27.78
N ILE A 35 -9.53 63.24 -27.97
CA ILE A 35 -9.83 62.30 -26.87
C ILE A 35 -8.60 61.43 -26.73
N ARG A 36 -7.57 61.96 -26.07
CA ARG A 36 -6.44 61.15 -25.61
C ARG A 36 -6.98 60.21 -24.54
N PHE A 37 -7.46 59.05 -24.98
CA PHE A 37 -7.57 57.91 -24.08
C PHE A 37 -6.18 57.70 -23.50
N SER A 38 -6.04 57.95 -22.20
CA SER A 38 -4.79 57.72 -21.50
C SER A 38 -4.48 56.22 -21.61
N SER A 39 -3.48 55.89 -22.42
CA SER A 39 -3.05 54.51 -22.65
C SER A 39 -2.66 53.81 -21.35
N SER A 40 -2.32 54.56 -20.29
CA SER A 40 -2.05 54.01 -18.97
C SER A 40 -3.28 53.37 -18.33
N HIS A 41 -4.47 53.98 -18.44
CA HIS A 41 -5.72 53.42 -17.93
C HIS A 41 -6.13 52.15 -18.69
N PHE A 42 -5.95 52.14 -20.00
CA PHE A 42 -6.23 50.96 -20.83
C PHE A 42 -5.29 49.79 -20.50
N ARG A 43 -3.98 50.04 -20.37
CA ARG A 43 -3.00 49.02 -19.98
C ARG A 43 -3.27 48.46 -18.58
N GLU A 44 -3.72 49.29 -17.66
CA GLU A 44 -4.06 48.86 -16.30
C GLU A 44 -5.34 48.02 -16.25
N GLN A 45 -6.38 48.38 -17.01
CA GLN A 45 -7.61 47.58 -17.16
C GLN A 45 -7.32 46.22 -17.82
N HIS A 46 -6.50 46.19 -18.88
CA HIS A 46 -6.09 44.93 -19.50
C HIS A 46 -5.32 44.01 -18.54
N SER A 47 -4.39 44.55 -17.75
CA SER A 47 -3.67 43.76 -16.74
C SER A 47 -4.59 43.20 -15.66
N ARG A 48 -5.59 43.97 -15.22
CA ARG A 48 -6.59 43.50 -14.23
C ARG A 48 -7.51 42.44 -14.81
N HIS A 49 -7.96 42.60 -16.06
CA HIS A 49 -8.76 41.59 -16.76
C HIS A 49 -7.99 40.30 -17.01
N GLU A 50 -6.70 40.38 -17.37
CA GLU A 50 -5.86 39.19 -17.54
C GLU A 50 -5.63 38.45 -16.21
N LYS A 51 -5.41 39.18 -15.10
CA LYS A 51 -5.33 38.61 -13.74
C LYS A 51 -6.66 38.01 -13.28
N ALA A 52 -7.79 38.63 -13.60
CA ALA A 52 -9.10 38.09 -13.28
C ALA A 52 -9.41 36.84 -14.12
N ALA A 53 -9.09 36.85 -15.41
CA ALA A 53 -9.27 35.72 -16.31
C ALA A 53 -8.39 34.53 -15.90
N SER A 54 -7.13 34.77 -15.50
CA SER A 54 -6.26 33.71 -14.98
C SER A 54 -6.80 33.16 -13.65
N LYS A 55 -7.26 34.01 -12.74
CA LYS A 55 -7.88 33.59 -11.47
C LYS A 55 -9.16 32.78 -11.69
N ILE A 56 -10.02 33.20 -12.62
CA ILE A 56 -11.25 32.46 -13.00
C ILE A 56 -10.88 31.11 -13.62
N LYS A 57 -9.90 31.08 -14.53
CA LYS A 57 -9.41 29.83 -15.14
C LYS A 57 -8.88 28.86 -14.08
N SER A 58 -8.07 29.33 -13.14
CA SER A 58 -7.57 28.51 -12.02
C SER A 58 -8.68 27.99 -11.12
N LEU A 59 -9.67 28.83 -10.76
CA LEU A 59 -10.81 28.43 -9.94
C LEU A 59 -11.72 27.41 -10.65
N THR A 60 -11.93 27.57 -11.95
CA THR A 60 -12.71 26.62 -12.76
C THR A 60 -12.00 25.28 -12.91
N ILE A 61 -10.67 25.29 -13.11
CA ILE A 61 -9.86 24.05 -13.14
C ILE A 61 -9.97 23.32 -11.79
N LEU A 62 -9.84 24.01 -10.66
CA LEU A 62 -9.94 23.39 -9.34
C LEU A 62 -11.35 22.89 -9.01
N LYS A 63 -12.41 23.60 -9.44
CA LYS A 63 -13.80 23.14 -9.27
C LYS A 63 -14.12 21.90 -10.10
N ASN A 64 -13.49 21.77 -11.26
CA ASN A 64 -13.70 20.64 -12.17
C ASN A 64 -12.68 19.51 -11.96
N ALA A 65 -11.65 19.73 -11.14
CA ALA A 65 -10.65 18.72 -10.82
C ALA A 65 -11.25 17.70 -9.85
N ASP A 66 -11.24 16.44 -10.24
CA ASP A 66 -11.56 15.35 -9.34
C ASP A 66 -10.38 15.11 -8.39
N LEU A 67 -10.39 15.80 -7.25
CA LEU A 67 -9.36 15.68 -6.22
C LEU A 67 -9.26 14.25 -5.68
N ASN A 68 -10.35 13.48 -5.69
CA ASN A 68 -10.33 12.08 -5.24
C ASN A 68 -9.62 11.21 -6.27
N ALA A 69 -9.89 11.40 -7.57
CA ALA A 69 -9.16 10.70 -8.63
C ALA A 69 -7.67 11.04 -8.63
N ILE A 70 -7.31 12.32 -8.45
CA ILE A 70 -5.91 12.74 -8.35
C ILE A 70 -5.25 12.14 -7.11
N HIS A 71 -5.91 12.21 -5.95
CA HIS A 71 -5.40 11.62 -4.72
C HIS A 71 -5.19 10.11 -4.85
N ASN A 72 -6.15 9.38 -5.43
CA ASN A 72 -6.03 7.94 -5.66
C ASN A 72 -4.92 7.63 -6.66
N TRP A 73 -4.77 8.43 -7.72
CA TRP A 73 -3.66 8.29 -8.65
C TRP A 73 -2.32 8.50 -7.95
N VAL A 74 -2.13 9.60 -7.21
CA VAL A 74 -0.90 9.88 -6.45
C VAL A 74 -0.62 8.76 -5.45
N LYS A 75 -1.63 8.33 -4.68
CA LYS A 75 -1.50 7.24 -3.72
C LYS A 75 -1.04 5.95 -4.38
N ASN A 76 -1.58 5.61 -5.55
CA ASN A 76 -1.19 4.41 -6.30
C ASN A 76 0.21 4.52 -6.92
N GLN A 77 0.65 5.72 -7.30
CA GLN A 77 2.02 5.93 -7.78
C GLN A 77 3.06 5.94 -6.65
N CYS A 78 2.70 6.42 -5.46
CA CYS A 78 3.62 6.57 -4.33
C CYS A 78 3.69 5.32 -3.45
N ASN A 79 2.66 4.48 -3.44
CA ASN A 79 2.67 3.21 -2.71
C ASN A 79 3.33 2.12 -3.56
N SER A 80 4.65 2.03 -3.47
CA SER A 80 5.37 0.89 -4.03
C SER A 80 4.88 -0.41 -3.40
N LEU A 81 4.69 -1.44 -4.24
CA LEU A 81 4.33 -2.79 -3.81
C LEU A 81 5.40 -3.40 -2.89
N VAL A 82 6.68 -3.07 -3.15
CA VAL A 82 7.81 -3.45 -2.32
C VAL A 82 8.38 -2.22 -1.65
N ARG A 83 8.51 -2.23 -0.33
CA ARG A 83 9.02 -1.09 0.46
C ARG A 83 10.29 -1.47 1.21
N GLU A 84 11.19 -0.52 1.38
CA GLU A 84 12.28 -0.70 2.33
C GLU A 84 11.78 -0.47 3.76
N ILE A 85 11.98 -1.46 4.63
CA ILE A 85 11.71 -1.30 6.05
C ILE A 85 12.89 -0.60 6.73
N THR A 86 12.57 0.37 7.58
CA THR A 86 13.49 1.19 8.37
C THR A 86 12.90 1.34 9.77
N PHE A 87 13.70 1.72 10.76
CA PHE A 87 13.14 1.95 12.11
C PHE A 87 12.09 3.06 12.17
N SER A 88 12.15 4.04 11.26
CA SER A 88 11.18 5.13 11.19
C SER A 88 9.81 4.71 10.65
N ASN A 89 9.75 3.73 9.74
CA ASN A 89 8.50 3.30 9.12
C ASN A 89 8.02 1.92 9.60
N ALA A 90 8.83 1.18 10.36
CA ALA A 90 8.50 -0.16 10.82
C ALA A 90 7.22 -0.20 11.66
N GLU A 91 6.98 0.80 12.49
CA GLU A 91 5.75 0.89 13.28
C GLU A 91 4.50 0.97 12.38
N GLU A 92 4.51 1.83 11.36
CA GLU A 92 3.44 1.95 10.37
C GLU A 92 3.23 0.65 9.57
N ILE A 93 4.33 0.04 9.11
CA ILE A 93 4.27 -1.19 8.30
C ILE A 93 3.69 -2.36 9.12
N THR A 94 4.03 -2.44 10.40
CA THR A 94 3.62 -3.55 11.27
C THR A 94 2.27 -3.32 11.95
N GLU A 95 1.78 -2.08 11.99
CA GLU A 95 0.43 -1.74 12.48
C GLU A 95 -0.68 -2.40 11.66
N THR A 96 -0.44 -2.66 10.36
CA THR A 96 -1.42 -3.32 9.48
C THR A 96 -1.70 -4.78 9.86
N ARG A 97 -0.82 -5.42 10.66
CA ARG A 97 -0.88 -6.84 11.04
C ARG A 97 -0.90 -7.83 9.85
N ILE A 98 -0.50 -7.39 8.66
CA ILE A 98 -0.33 -8.26 7.48
C ILE A 98 1.08 -8.86 7.51
N PRO A 99 1.25 -10.20 7.39
CA PRO A 99 2.56 -10.84 7.41
C PRO A 99 3.55 -10.23 6.42
N LEU A 100 4.82 -10.22 6.80
CA LEU A 100 5.90 -9.64 6.01
C LEU A 100 6.62 -10.72 5.20
N MET A 101 6.88 -10.48 3.92
CA MET A 101 7.94 -11.17 3.18
C MET A 101 9.14 -10.24 3.09
N LEU A 102 10.22 -10.61 3.76
CA LEU A 102 11.43 -9.82 3.85
C LEU A 102 12.54 -10.39 2.98
N LEU A 103 13.13 -9.55 2.14
CA LEU A 103 14.48 -9.78 1.59
C LEU A 103 15.50 -9.05 2.48
N PHE A 104 16.31 -9.81 3.20
CA PHE A 104 17.50 -9.27 3.85
C PHE A 104 18.64 -9.20 2.84
N TYR A 105 19.21 -8.01 2.66
CA TYR A 105 20.25 -7.77 1.67
C TYR A 105 21.47 -7.06 2.28
N ASN A 106 22.62 -7.23 1.64
CA ASN A 106 23.81 -6.44 1.94
C ASN A 106 23.70 -5.07 1.23
N PRO A 107 23.85 -3.92 1.91
CA PRO A 107 23.73 -2.59 1.32
C PRO A 107 24.68 -2.34 0.13
N ASP A 108 25.80 -3.08 0.05
CA ASP A 108 26.73 -3.01 -1.07
C ASP A 108 26.17 -3.66 -2.35
N ASN A 109 25.22 -4.59 -2.22
CA ASN A 109 24.60 -5.31 -3.32
C ASN A 109 23.14 -4.87 -3.55
N LYS A 110 22.97 -3.74 -4.25
CA LYS A 110 21.63 -3.26 -4.65
C LYS A 110 21.02 -4.00 -5.84
N THR A 111 21.80 -4.82 -6.55
CA THR A 111 21.31 -5.51 -7.76
C THR A 111 20.24 -6.54 -7.41
N ILE A 112 20.40 -7.26 -6.30
CA ILE A 112 19.43 -8.26 -5.85
C ILE A 112 18.10 -7.62 -5.41
N VAL A 113 18.17 -6.42 -4.83
CA VAL A 113 16.98 -5.65 -4.43
C VAL A 113 16.13 -5.30 -5.64
N ASN A 114 16.74 -4.76 -6.70
CA ASN A 114 16.00 -4.42 -7.92
C ASN A 114 15.39 -5.66 -8.58
N ARG A 115 16.14 -6.77 -8.64
CA ARG A 115 15.62 -8.04 -9.17
C ARG A 115 14.43 -8.57 -8.37
N PHE A 116 14.49 -8.47 -7.03
CA PHE A 116 13.38 -8.84 -6.17
C PHE A 116 12.15 -7.96 -6.38
N ILE A 117 12.34 -6.64 -6.49
CA ILE A 117 11.25 -5.68 -6.76
C ILE A 117 10.56 -6.00 -8.08
N GLU A 118 11.33 -6.15 -9.17
CA GLU A 118 10.80 -6.51 -10.48
C GLU A 118 10.04 -7.84 -10.42
N PHE A 119 10.61 -8.86 -9.77
CA PHE A 119 9.99 -10.16 -9.63
C PHE A 119 8.64 -10.10 -8.89
N VAL A 120 8.58 -9.40 -7.75
CA VAL A 120 7.36 -9.25 -6.95
C VAL A 120 6.28 -8.51 -7.73
N ILE A 121 6.64 -7.43 -8.43
CA ILE A 121 5.70 -6.66 -9.27
C ILE A 121 5.13 -7.54 -10.40
N SER A 122 5.99 -8.30 -11.07
CA SER A 122 5.59 -9.13 -12.21
C SER A 122 4.76 -10.35 -11.81
N HIS A 123 5.06 -10.99 -10.67
CA HIS A 123 4.50 -12.31 -10.36
C HIS A 123 3.65 -12.35 -9.08
N LEU A 124 4.02 -11.60 -8.05
CA LEU A 124 3.41 -11.70 -6.71
C LEU A 124 2.45 -10.56 -6.37
N SER A 125 2.14 -9.68 -7.33
CA SER A 125 1.21 -8.56 -7.14
C SER A 125 -0.20 -8.98 -6.70
N HIS A 126 -0.61 -10.20 -7.06
CA HIS A 126 -1.88 -10.77 -6.65
C HIS A 126 -1.98 -11.07 -5.13
N HIS A 127 -0.84 -11.15 -4.43
CA HIS A 127 -0.78 -11.37 -2.98
C HIS A 127 -0.70 -10.09 -2.14
N GLN A 128 -0.71 -8.90 -2.77
CA GLN A 128 -0.49 -7.60 -2.10
C GLN A 128 -1.45 -7.28 -0.94
N SER A 129 -2.64 -7.89 -0.90
CA SER A 129 -3.60 -7.71 0.20
C SER A 129 -3.38 -8.66 1.38
N THR A 130 -2.58 -9.71 1.17
CA THR A 130 -2.36 -10.79 2.15
C THR A 130 -0.93 -10.83 2.68
N ILE A 131 0.03 -10.25 1.95
CA ILE A 131 1.45 -10.21 2.30
C ILE A 131 1.98 -8.81 2.01
N ASN A 132 2.73 -8.28 2.94
CA ASN A 132 3.51 -7.05 2.79
C ASN A 132 4.93 -7.40 2.34
N PHE A 133 5.29 -7.02 1.12
CA PHE A 133 6.64 -7.26 0.59
C PHE A 133 7.58 -6.14 1.00
N VAL A 134 8.68 -6.49 1.66
CA VAL A 134 9.65 -5.52 2.15
C VAL A 134 11.09 -5.97 1.92
N THR A 135 11.99 -4.99 1.78
CA THR A 135 13.43 -5.21 1.79
C THR A 135 14.01 -4.63 3.08
N ALA A 136 15.00 -5.31 3.65
CA ALA A 136 15.64 -4.94 4.90
C ALA A 136 17.16 -4.94 4.74
N ASP A 137 17.80 -3.82 5.09
CA ASP A 137 19.26 -3.74 5.16
C ASP A 137 19.77 -4.61 6.31
N GLY A 138 20.52 -5.66 5.96
CA GLY A 138 21.06 -6.62 6.93
C GLY A 138 22.09 -6.03 7.90
N THR A 139 22.66 -4.85 7.60
CA THR A 139 23.54 -4.13 8.54
C THR A 139 22.73 -3.36 9.58
N THR A 140 21.67 -2.68 9.15
CA THR A 140 20.74 -1.95 10.03
C THR A 140 19.93 -2.90 10.91
N PHE A 141 19.47 -4.03 10.37
CA PHE A 141 18.68 -5.04 11.07
C PHE A 141 19.52 -6.24 11.55
N ALA A 142 20.74 -5.98 12.02
CA ALA A 142 21.64 -7.02 12.53
C ALA A 142 21.07 -7.79 13.74
N HIS A 143 20.23 -7.14 14.56
CA HIS A 143 19.58 -7.81 15.70
C HIS A 143 18.54 -8.86 15.27
N PRO A 144 17.54 -8.54 14.40
CA PRO A 144 16.69 -9.57 13.80
C PRO A 144 17.46 -10.69 13.08
N LEU A 145 18.55 -10.33 12.41
CA LEU A 145 19.42 -11.29 11.71
C LEU A 145 20.03 -12.32 12.69
N ALA A 146 20.59 -11.84 13.81
CA ALA A 146 21.16 -12.69 14.85
C ALA A 146 20.10 -13.60 15.52
N HIS A 147 18.85 -13.12 15.65
CA HIS A 147 17.75 -13.92 16.20
C HIS A 147 17.40 -15.12 15.32
N LEU A 148 17.66 -15.04 14.01
CA LEU A 148 17.54 -16.15 13.07
C LEU A 148 18.79 -17.05 13.03
N GLY A 149 19.79 -16.80 13.89
CA GLY A 149 21.07 -17.50 13.86
C GLY A 149 21.92 -17.18 12.63
N LYS A 150 21.63 -16.06 11.95
CA LYS A 150 22.33 -15.62 10.74
C LYS A 150 23.24 -14.43 11.01
N SER A 151 24.20 -14.21 10.13
CA SER A 151 25.12 -13.07 10.15
C SER A 151 25.20 -12.39 8.79
N LYS A 152 26.06 -11.37 8.67
CA LYS A 152 26.19 -10.58 7.43
C LYS A 152 26.69 -11.43 6.26
N GLU A 153 27.40 -12.51 6.57
CA GLU A 153 27.96 -13.47 5.61
C GLU A 153 26.86 -14.33 4.96
N ASP A 154 25.70 -14.48 5.61
CA ASP A 154 24.56 -15.25 5.10
C ASP A 154 23.64 -14.43 4.18
N LEU A 155 23.94 -13.15 3.97
CA LEU A 155 23.18 -12.28 3.08
C LEU A 155 23.51 -12.56 1.61
N PRO A 156 22.53 -12.53 0.69
CA PRO A 156 21.12 -12.24 0.92
C PRO A 156 20.28 -13.49 1.22
N PHE A 157 19.14 -13.33 1.89
CA PHE A 157 18.13 -14.39 2.04
C PHE A 157 16.72 -13.82 2.19
N ILE A 158 15.72 -14.67 1.96
CA ILE A 158 14.30 -14.35 2.10
C ILE A 158 13.73 -15.03 3.35
N CYS A 159 12.85 -14.35 4.07
CA CYS A 159 12.05 -14.96 5.14
C CYS A 159 10.63 -14.39 5.19
N LEU A 160 9.72 -15.14 5.78
CA LEU A 160 8.37 -14.70 6.13
C LEU A 160 8.30 -14.43 7.63
N ASP A 161 7.67 -13.33 8.03
CA ASP A 161 7.35 -13.03 9.42
C ASP A 161 5.83 -12.89 9.59
N SER A 162 5.24 -13.80 10.37
CA SER A 162 3.79 -13.82 10.63
C SER A 162 3.36 -12.93 11.80
N PHE A 163 4.28 -12.19 12.41
CA PHE A 163 4.17 -11.53 13.72
C PHE A 163 4.03 -12.47 14.93
N ALA A 164 3.98 -13.79 14.70
CA ALA A 164 4.18 -14.79 15.74
C ALA A 164 5.56 -15.43 15.58
N HIS A 165 5.89 -15.83 14.35
CA HIS A 165 7.07 -16.61 14.03
C HIS A 165 7.71 -16.17 12.71
N MET A 166 9.02 -16.34 12.62
CA MET A 166 9.80 -16.11 11.41
C MET A 166 10.19 -17.45 10.76
N TYR A 167 9.97 -17.54 9.45
CA TYR A 167 10.27 -18.71 8.63
C TYR A 167 11.26 -18.31 7.54
N VAL A 168 12.45 -18.92 7.56
CA VAL A 168 13.48 -18.67 6.54
C VAL A 168 13.17 -19.52 5.31
N TYR A 169 13.27 -18.92 4.12
CA TYR A 169 13.15 -19.68 2.88
C TYR A 169 14.31 -20.69 2.78
N PRO A 170 14.05 -21.99 2.52
CA PRO A 170 15.07 -23.04 2.62
C PRO A 170 16.11 -23.01 1.48
N GLY A 171 15.83 -22.34 0.35
CA GLY A 171 16.74 -22.23 -0.79
C GLY A 171 17.52 -20.92 -0.83
N SER A 172 18.36 -20.75 -1.86
CA SER A 172 19.02 -19.47 -2.13
C SER A 172 18.04 -18.45 -2.73
N VAL A 173 18.39 -17.17 -2.69
CA VAL A 173 17.56 -16.11 -3.31
C VAL A 173 17.48 -16.30 -4.82
N GLU A 174 18.56 -16.76 -5.46
CA GLU A 174 18.58 -17.02 -6.90
C GLU A 174 17.59 -18.11 -7.29
N MET A 175 17.47 -19.16 -6.48
CA MET A 175 16.46 -20.20 -6.66
C MET A 175 15.05 -19.64 -6.44
N ALA A 176 14.84 -18.86 -5.37
CA ALA A 176 13.55 -18.24 -5.10
C ALA A 176 13.06 -17.36 -6.25
N LEU A 177 13.97 -16.65 -6.92
CA LEU A 177 13.67 -15.72 -8.01
C LEU A 177 13.73 -16.36 -9.41
N SER A 178 14.00 -17.66 -9.52
CA SER A 178 14.04 -18.33 -10.83
C SER A 178 12.66 -18.75 -11.33
N ASP A 179 11.76 -19.15 -10.43
CA ASP A 179 10.40 -19.58 -10.75
C ASP A 179 9.41 -18.99 -9.71
N PRO A 180 8.36 -18.27 -10.14
CA PRO A 180 7.29 -17.75 -9.27
C PRO A 180 6.74 -18.76 -8.27
N LYS A 181 6.64 -20.03 -8.68
CA LYS A 181 6.08 -21.11 -7.85
C LYS A 181 6.77 -21.26 -6.51
N HIS A 182 8.06 -20.95 -6.43
CA HIS A 182 8.82 -21.10 -5.19
C HIS A 182 8.29 -20.15 -4.09
N LEU A 183 8.10 -18.88 -4.43
CA LEU A 183 7.62 -17.89 -3.47
C LEU A 183 6.10 -17.94 -3.28
N ASP A 184 5.34 -18.28 -4.33
CA ASP A 184 3.90 -18.53 -4.21
C ASP A 184 3.63 -19.69 -3.24
N GLN A 185 4.29 -20.83 -3.44
CA GLN A 185 4.13 -21.98 -2.54
C GLN A 185 4.55 -21.64 -1.11
N PHE A 186 5.62 -20.86 -0.93
CA PHE A 186 6.07 -20.45 0.39
C PHE A 186 5.04 -19.56 1.10
N ILE A 187 4.36 -18.67 0.37
CA ILE A 187 3.25 -17.86 0.89
C ILE A 187 2.03 -18.74 1.23
N GLU A 188 1.68 -19.69 0.38
CA GLU A 188 0.54 -20.60 0.61
C GLU A 188 0.80 -21.56 1.77
N ASP A 189 2.05 -22.01 1.96
CA ASP A 189 2.48 -22.82 3.10
C ASP A 189 2.37 -22.03 4.41
N LEU A 190 2.60 -20.71 4.39
CA LEU A 190 2.36 -19.85 5.54
C LEU A 190 0.86 -19.76 5.86
N LYS A 191 0.03 -19.47 4.85
CA LYS A 191 -1.43 -19.29 5.02
C LYS A 191 -2.13 -20.56 5.49
N SER A 192 -1.70 -21.72 5.00
CA SER A 192 -2.23 -23.02 5.42
C SER A 192 -1.78 -23.44 6.81
N GLY A 193 -0.80 -22.74 7.42
CA GLY A 193 -0.19 -23.14 8.69
C GLY A 193 0.82 -24.27 8.56
N LYS A 194 1.08 -24.76 7.34
CA LYS A 194 2.03 -25.84 7.08
C LYS A 194 3.43 -25.49 7.58
N LEU A 195 3.90 -24.26 7.38
CA LEU A 195 5.23 -23.85 7.89
C LEU A 195 5.35 -23.99 9.41
N HIS A 196 4.28 -23.68 10.14
CA HIS A 196 4.24 -23.87 11.59
C HIS A 196 4.26 -25.35 11.96
N MET A 197 3.46 -26.16 11.26
CA MET A 197 3.43 -27.61 11.47
C MET A 197 4.76 -28.28 11.19
N GLU A 198 5.38 -27.99 10.04
CA GLU A 198 6.64 -28.61 9.63
C GLU A 198 7.80 -28.24 10.56
N TYR A 199 7.75 -27.06 11.18
CA TYR A 199 8.73 -26.69 12.19
C TYR A 199 8.63 -27.57 13.44
N HIS A 200 7.41 -27.88 13.89
CA HIS A 200 7.18 -28.70 15.08
C HIS A 200 7.27 -30.20 14.84
N TYR A 201 6.81 -30.68 13.69
CA TYR A 201 6.62 -32.10 13.40
C TYR A 201 7.53 -32.63 12.29
N GLY A 202 8.32 -31.77 11.65
CA GLY A 202 9.07 -32.10 10.45
C GLY A 202 8.20 -32.09 9.19
N PRO A 203 8.82 -32.20 7.99
CA PRO A 203 8.10 -32.19 6.72
C PRO A 203 7.04 -33.29 6.68
N SER A 204 5.81 -32.95 6.34
CA SER A 204 4.73 -33.94 6.24
C SER A 204 5.08 -34.92 5.12
N SER A 205 5.31 -36.19 5.47
CA SER A 205 5.41 -37.27 4.50
C SER A 205 4.11 -37.30 3.70
N GLN A 206 4.14 -36.81 2.45
CA GLN A 206 2.98 -36.86 1.58
C GLN A 206 2.55 -38.33 1.44
N THR A 207 1.36 -38.65 1.94
CA THR A 207 0.72 -39.95 1.79
C THR A 207 0.57 -40.26 0.32
N ALA A 208 1.25 -41.32 -0.13
CA ALA A 208 0.90 -41.99 -1.36
C ALA A 208 -0.58 -42.39 -1.30
N THR A 209 -1.30 -41.99 -2.34
CA THR A 209 -2.62 -42.46 -2.73
C THR A 209 -2.78 -43.95 -2.42
N THR A 210 -3.66 -44.30 -1.50
CA THR A 210 -4.16 -45.67 -1.38
C THR A 210 -5.66 -45.65 -1.61
N SER A 211 -6.05 -46.07 -2.81
CA SER A 211 -7.40 -46.43 -3.19
C SER A 211 -7.97 -47.49 -2.23
N PRO A 212 -9.30 -47.55 -2.02
CA PRO A 212 -9.91 -48.48 -1.08
C PRO A 212 -9.87 -49.90 -1.63
N LYS A 213 -9.34 -50.84 -0.85
CA LYS A 213 -9.65 -52.27 -0.97
C LYS A 213 -10.39 -52.71 0.29
N THR A 214 -11.61 -53.16 0.06
CA THR A 214 -12.48 -53.95 0.92
C THR A 214 -11.78 -55.24 1.35
N GLU A 215 -12.04 -55.72 2.58
CA GLU A 215 -12.37 -57.12 2.92
C GLU A 215 -12.60 -57.28 4.44
N ASP A 216 -13.88 -57.49 4.74
CA ASP A 216 -14.56 -58.31 5.75
C ASP A 216 -13.77 -59.11 6.83
N ASP A 217 -14.24 -58.91 8.08
CA ASP A 217 -14.63 -59.87 9.13
C ASP A 217 -13.81 -61.15 9.41
N GLU A 218 -13.25 -61.27 10.62
CA GLU A 218 -13.57 -62.38 11.55
C GLU A 218 -12.96 -62.21 12.97
N SER A 219 -13.76 -62.64 13.95
CA SER A 219 -13.61 -62.51 15.40
C SER A 219 -12.73 -63.56 16.08
N VAL A 220 -11.98 -63.21 17.15
CA VAL A 220 -11.69 -64.12 18.31
C VAL A 220 -11.60 -63.34 19.63
N LYS A 221 -12.17 -63.94 20.68
CA LYS A 221 -12.43 -63.43 22.04
C LYS A 221 -11.25 -63.56 23.02
N VAL A 222 -11.20 -62.58 23.93
CA VAL A 222 -10.99 -62.63 25.41
C VAL A 222 -9.71 -63.28 25.98
N GLY A 223 -8.96 -62.45 26.71
CA GLY A 223 -8.02 -62.85 27.77
C GLY A 223 -7.37 -61.65 28.45
N ASP A 224 -7.86 -61.26 29.62
CA ASP A 224 -7.11 -60.52 30.66
C ASP A 224 -6.67 -61.60 31.69
N PRO A 225 -5.62 -61.47 32.56
CA PRO A 225 -5.06 -60.21 33.07
C PRO A 225 -3.53 -60.16 33.32
N THR A 226 -3.04 -58.96 33.63
CA THR A 226 -1.80 -58.63 34.39
C THR A 226 -0.46 -58.81 33.68
N PHE A 227 0.21 -57.70 33.31
CA PHE A 227 1.67 -57.66 33.14
C PHE A 227 2.27 -56.31 33.58
N ASN A 228 2.94 -56.38 34.73
CA ASN A 228 4.19 -55.75 35.15
C ASN A 228 4.55 -54.33 34.68
N LEU A 229 4.71 -53.48 35.69
CA LEU A 229 5.52 -52.27 35.70
C LEU A 229 6.97 -52.59 35.35
N SER A 230 7.34 -52.48 34.08
CA SER A 230 8.72 -52.37 33.63
C SER A 230 8.97 -50.94 33.16
N THR A 231 9.88 -50.29 33.87
CA THR A 231 10.63 -49.07 33.56
C THR A 231 10.83 -48.85 32.05
N PRO A 232 10.46 -47.67 31.49
CA PRO A 232 10.97 -47.28 30.19
C PRO A 232 12.40 -46.80 30.36
N SER A 233 13.30 -47.52 29.71
CA SER A 233 14.65 -47.13 29.33
C SER A 233 14.69 -45.66 28.93
N ASN A 234 15.62 -44.91 29.51
CA ASN A 234 15.96 -43.54 29.13
C ASN A 234 16.52 -43.52 27.70
N THR A 235 15.64 -43.57 26.70
CA THR A 235 15.89 -42.96 25.41
C THR A 235 15.15 -41.64 25.47
N THR A 236 15.84 -40.62 25.94
CA THR A 236 15.41 -39.24 25.86
C THR A 236 15.24 -38.93 24.38
N GLN A 237 14.03 -39.12 23.84
CA GLN A 237 13.60 -38.31 22.73
C GLN A 237 13.64 -36.89 23.26
N ILE A 238 14.71 -36.19 22.89
CA ILE A 238 14.76 -34.74 22.99
C ILE A 238 13.65 -34.29 22.04
N ILE A 239 12.44 -34.15 22.58
CA ILE A 239 11.44 -33.24 22.03
C ILE A 239 12.15 -31.90 22.12
N LEU A 240 12.83 -31.53 21.02
CA LEU A 240 13.44 -30.23 20.89
C LEU A 240 12.26 -29.27 20.83
N SER A 241 11.85 -28.80 22.01
CA SER A 241 10.83 -27.77 22.20
C SER A 241 11.40 -26.41 21.79
N THR A 242 12.04 -26.35 20.63
CA THR A 242 12.30 -25.08 19.97
C THR A 242 10.96 -24.66 19.39
N THR A 243 10.35 -23.65 19.97
CA THR A 243 9.33 -22.87 19.28
C THR A 243 9.98 -22.22 18.05
N PRO A 244 9.24 -21.99 16.96
CA PRO A 244 9.78 -21.27 15.82
C PRO A 244 10.31 -19.91 16.27
N HIS A 245 11.37 -19.42 15.63
CA HIS A 245 11.98 -18.14 15.97
C HIS A 245 10.88 -17.08 16.11
N VAL A 246 10.69 -16.58 17.33
CA VAL A 246 9.61 -15.63 17.62
C VAL A 246 9.82 -14.38 16.76
N SER A 247 8.73 -13.79 16.28
CA SER A 247 8.79 -12.57 15.46
C SER A 247 9.56 -11.46 16.18
N VAL A 248 10.62 -10.97 15.55
CA VAL A 248 11.35 -9.78 16.02
C VAL A 248 10.64 -8.51 15.57
N PHE A 249 9.99 -8.53 14.40
CA PHE A 249 9.26 -7.37 13.88
C PHE A 249 7.98 -7.08 14.68
N GLN A 250 7.46 -8.06 15.44
CA GLN A 250 6.42 -7.80 16.44
C GLN A 250 6.85 -6.74 17.47
N LEU A 251 8.14 -6.67 17.82
CA LEU A 251 8.67 -5.65 18.74
C LEU A 251 8.70 -4.24 18.14
N LEU A 252 8.60 -4.13 16.82
CA LEU A 252 8.51 -2.85 16.11
C LEU A 252 7.06 -2.39 15.93
N SER A 253 6.08 -3.24 16.26
CA SER A 253 4.68 -2.83 16.28
C SER A 253 4.41 -1.83 17.42
N PRO A 254 3.32 -1.04 17.34
CA PRO A 254 2.98 -0.10 18.39
C PRO A 254 3.04 -0.79 19.76
N SER A 255 3.56 -0.11 20.77
CA SER A 255 3.83 -0.71 22.08
C SER A 255 2.80 -0.29 23.12
N ARG A 256 2.32 -1.24 23.95
CA ARG A 256 1.49 -0.95 25.15
C ARG A 256 2.18 -0.02 26.15
N ARG A 257 3.53 0.05 26.11
CA ARG A 257 4.29 0.96 26.99
C ARG A 257 4.12 2.43 26.59
N ARG A 258 3.68 2.70 25.37
CA ARG A 258 3.51 4.05 24.82
C ARG A 258 2.05 4.37 24.48
N TYR A 259 1.26 3.37 24.09
CA TYR A 259 -0.11 3.55 23.60
C TYR A 259 -1.11 2.68 24.38
N THR A 260 -2.31 3.22 24.58
CA THR A 260 -3.49 2.43 24.96
C THR A 260 -4.18 1.97 23.67
N PHE A 261 -4.35 0.66 23.51
CA PHE A 261 -4.98 0.11 22.32
C PHE A 261 -6.49 0.16 22.42
N LYS A 262 -7.12 0.81 21.42
CA LYS A 262 -8.59 0.86 21.30
C LYS A 262 -9.25 -0.50 21.06
N HIS A 263 -8.51 -1.49 20.56
CA HIS A 263 -9.04 -2.80 20.17
C HIS A 263 -8.94 -3.86 21.28
N ASP A 264 -8.36 -3.53 22.43
CA ASP A 264 -8.27 -4.43 23.59
C ASP A 264 -9.37 -4.16 24.64
N GLU A 265 -10.19 -3.13 24.42
CA GLU A 265 -11.42 -2.90 25.17
C GLU A 265 -12.56 -3.57 24.39
N PHE A 266 -12.83 -4.85 24.64
CA PHE A 266 -14.13 -5.58 24.55
C PHE A 266 -13.89 -7.09 24.53
#